data_AF-A0A958Y2P0-F1
#
_entry.id   AF-A0A958Y2P0-F1
#
_cell.length_a   1.000
_cell.length_b   1.000
_cell.length_c   1.000
_cell.angle_alpha   90.00
_cell.angle_beta   90.00
_cell.angle_gamma   90.00
#
_symmetry.space_group_name_H-M   'P 1'
#
loop_
_entity.id
_entity.type
_entity.pdbx_description
1 polymer ?
#
loop_
_entity_poly.entity_id
_entity_poly.type
_entity_poly.pdbx_seq_one_letter_code
_entity_poly.pdbx_strand_id
1 'polypeptide(L)'
;MPDPNTRLKAIIHDAKLACRFKLSQMDSRFGAGHETLKDIRENVKSTFRPFDRPETWAEPIQFDELKLLRHIILLNEAPEDDLSVFSETMDAFLEAFHILEIPRTRNLFGEGGTSALNLLMLNQIRLTRQVIEPKIAAFKAAGMEPDEEQEIDEANERYQGLFEVYHQALVDNEVSTKKTDLNLFKIYHEAFVKVDAAVEFTPLLQEYNDTIESRCPKPEA
;
A
#
# COMPACT_ATOMS: atom_id res chain seq x y z
N MET A 1 -7.97 -25.25 -11.15
CA MET A 1 -7.47 -24.54 -9.96
C MET A 1 -8.60 -23.65 -9.43
N PRO A 2 -8.80 -23.54 -8.11
CA PRO A 2 -9.80 -22.64 -7.56
C PRO A 2 -9.46 -21.19 -7.91
N ASP A 3 -10.49 -20.43 -8.24
CA ASP A 3 -10.43 -19.00 -8.52
C ASP A 3 -9.71 -18.24 -7.38
N PRO A 4 -8.78 -17.30 -7.68
CA PRO A 4 -8.04 -16.55 -6.68
C PRO A 4 -8.93 -15.89 -5.61
N ASN A 5 -10.10 -15.37 -6.00
CA ASN A 5 -11.03 -14.76 -5.04
C ASN A 5 -11.66 -15.81 -4.12
N THR A 6 -11.94 -17.01 -4.61
CA THR A 6 -12.42 -18.13 -3.78
C THR A 6 -11.41 -18.52 -2.71
N ARG A 7 -10.12 -18.59 -3.05
CA ARG A 7 -9.04 -18.87 -2.10
C ARG A 7 -8.88 -17.75 -1.08
N LEU A 8 -8.85 -16.50 -1.54
CA LEU A 8 -8.74 -15.36 -0.64
C LEU A 8 -9.94 -15.24 0.31
N LYS A 9 -11.17 -15.53 -0.16
CA LYS A 9 -12.36 -15.57 0.71
C LYS A 9 -12.22 -16.59 1.84
N ALA A 10 -11.68 -17.77 1.55
CA ALA A 10 -11.42 -18.79 2.58
C ALA A 10 -10.39 -18.29 3.61
N ILE A 11 -9.28 -17.71 3.15
CA ILE A 11 -8.24 -17.15 4.03
C ILE A 11 -8.78 -16.03 4.91
N ILE A 12 -9.60 -15.13 4.35
CA ILE A 12 -10.22 -14.03 5.10
C ILE A 12 -11.22 -14.55 6.13
N HIS A 13 -11.97 -15.60 5.80
CA HIS A 13 -12.84 -16.25 6.75
C HIS A 13 -12.04 -16.82 7.93
N ASP A 14 -10.96 -17.54 7.66
CA ASP A 14 -10.10 -18.12 8.70
C ASP A 14 -9.40 -17.05 9.53
N ALA A 15 -8.97 -15.96 8.90
CA ALA A 15 -8.43 -14.77 9.55
C ALA A 15 -9.43 -14.14 10.54
N LYS A 16 -10.69 -13.94 10.11
CA LYS A 16 -11.76 -13.42 10.97
C LYS A 16 -12.03 -14.34 12.17
N LEU A 17 -12.03 -15.65 11.95
CA LEU A 17 -12.18 -16.63 13.03
C LEU A 17 -11.03 -16.57 14.03
N ALA A 18 -9.79 -16.49 13.55
CA ALA A 18 -8.60 -16.37 14.40
C ALA A 18 -8.65 -15.09 15.25
N CYS A 19 -8.94 -13.93 14.65
CA CYS A 19 -9.10 -12.67 15.38
C CYS A 19 -10.20 -12.78 16.45
N ARG A 20 -11.36 -13.35 16.10
CA ARG A 20 -12.49 -13.50 17.04
C ARG A 20 -12.12 -14.39 18.21
N PHE A 21 -11.47 -15.52 17.94
CA PHE A 21 -11.03 -16.46 18.97
C PHE A 21 -10.02 -15.80 19.91
N LYS A 22 -8.97 -15.19 19.36
CA LYS A 22 -7.92 -14.53 20.16
C LYS A 22 -8.45 -13.35 20.96
N LEU A 23 -9.28 -12.50 20.37
CA LEU A 23 -9.93 -11.40 21.09
C LEU A 23 -10.81 -11.92 22.24
N SER A 24 -11.53 -13.03 22.06
CA SER A 24 -12.32 -13.62 23.14
C SER A 24 -11.44 -14.15 24.28
N GLN A 25 -10.26 -14.68 23.97
CA GLN A 25 -9.29 -15.11 25.00
C GLN A 25 -8.74 -13.90 25.76
N MET A 26 -8.36 -12.83 25.05
CA MET A 26 -7.89 -11.59 25.66
C MET A 26 -8.97 -10.91 26.50
N ASP A 27 -10.22 -10.90 26.03
CA ASP A 27 -11.37 -10.38 26.78
C ASP A 27 -11.58 -11.12 28.10
N SER A 28 -11.35 -12.43 28.11
CA SER A 28 -11.46 -13.26 29.32
C SER A 28 -10.35 -12.98 30.34
N ARG A 29 -9.19 -12.47 29.88
CA ARG A 29 -8.01 -12.22 30.72
C ARG A 29 -7.91 -10.77 31.18
N PHE A 30 -8.09 -9.80 30.28
CA PHE A 30 -7.89 -8.36 30.52
C PHE A 30 -9.19 -7.58 30.66
N GLY A 31 -10.33 -8.22 30.35
CA GLY A 31 -11.65 -7.61 30.40
C GLY A 31 -12.03 -6.94 29.08
N ALA A 32 -13.25 -7.21 28.61
CA ALA A 32 -13.75 -6.70 27.33
C ALA A 32 -13.81 -5.16 27.22
N GLY A 33 -13.78 -4.46 28.35
CA GLY A 33 -13.78 -2.99 28.42
C GLY A 33 -12.42 -2.33 28.20
N HIS A 34 -11.33 -3.10 28.15
CA HIS A 34 -9.96 -2.58 28.02
C HIS A 34 -9.79 -1.76 26.74
N GLU A 35 -9.14 -0.60 26.84
CA GLU A 35 -9.01 0.38 25.75
C GLU A 35 -8.28 -0.22 24.54
N THR A 36 -7.10 -0.80 24.75
CA THR A 36 -6.34 -1.50 23.69
C THR A 36 -7.16 -2.57 22.96
N LEU A 37 -8.00 -3.35 23.66
CA LEU A 37 -8.83 -4.37 23.03
C LEU A 37 -10.01 -3.76 22.24
N LYS A 38 -10.48 -2.57 22.62
CA LYS A 38 -11.46 -1.83 21.82
C LYS A 38 -10.82 -1.31 20.53
N ASP A 39 -9.63 -0.74 20.61
CA ASP A 39 -8.91 -0.23 19.45
C ASP A 39 -8.60 -1.35 18.45
N ILE A 40 -8.11 -2.49 18.95
CA ILE A 40 -7.88 -3.68 18.12
C ILE A 40 -9.18 -4.16 17.46
N ARG A 41 -10.33 -4.14 18.16
CA ARG A 41 -11.62 -4.53 17.54
C ARG A 41 -12.02 -3.58 16.42
N GLU A 42 -11.83 -2.28 16.60
CA GLU A 42 -12.12 -1.30 15.54
C GLU A 42 -11.15 -1.48 14.36
N ASN A 43 -9.87 -1.75 14.61
CA ASN A 43 -8.89 -2.06 13.58
C ASN A 43 -9.31 -3.31 12.79
N VAL A 44 -9.60 -4.43 13.47
CA VAL A 44 -10.10 -5.67 12.85
C VAL A 44 -11.33 -5.41 11.98
N LYS A 45 -12.33 -4.69 12.50
CA LYS A 45 -13.53 -4.33 11.71
C LYS A 45 -13.15 -3.51 10.48
N SER A 46 -12.30 -2.50 10.65
CA SER A 46 -11.91 -1.59 9.57
C SER A 46 -11.17 -2.32 8.45
N THR A 47 -10.25 -3.23 8.80
CA THR A 47 -9.45 -4.03 7.88
C THR A 47 -10.31 -5.00 7.08
N PHE A 48 -11.31 -5.64 7.71
CA PHE A 48 -12.12 -6.65 7.04
C PHE A 48 -13.36 -6.12 6.31
N ARG A 49 -13.85 -4.93 6.68
CA ARG A 49 -15.05 -4.32 6.09
C ARG A 49 -15.05 -4.22 4.56
N PRO A 50 -13.92 -3.94 3.87
CA PRO A 50 -13.89 -3.94 2.41
C PRO A 50 -14.30 -5.29 1.82
N PHE A 51 -13.86 -6.40 2.41
CA PHE A 51 -14.09 -7.75 1.89
C PHE A 51 -15.54 -8.25 2.06
N ASP A 52 -16.34 -7.57 2.88
CA ASP A 52 -17.77 -7.86 3.01
C ASP A 52 -18.59 -7.30 1.83
N ARG A 53 -17.97 -6.50 0.97
CA ARG A 53 -18.61 -5.85 -0.18
C ARG A 53 -18.55 -6.76 -1.40
N PRO A 54 -19.67 -7.07 -2.06
CA PRO A 54 -19.68 -7.83 -3.31
C PRO A 54 -18.75 -7.25 -4.39
N GLU A 55 -18.64 -5.93 -4.43
CA GLU A 55 -17.87 -5.17 -5.42
C GLU A 55 -16.35 -5.34 -5.29
N THR A 56 -15.86 -5.75 -4.12
CA THR A 56 -14.45 -6.09 -3.90
C THR A 56 -14.04 -7.34 -4.69
N TRP A 57 -15.01 -8.19 -5.02
CA TRP A 57 -14.79 -9.48 -5.67
C TRP A 57 -15.05 -9.45 -7.17
N ALA A 58 -15.29 -8.26 -7.73
CA ALA A 58 -15.58 -8.07 -9.15
C ALA A 58 -14.38 -8.39 -10.05
N GLU A 59 -13.17 -8.20 -9.54
CA GLU A 59 -11.91 -8.57 -10.21
C GLU A 59 -11.08 -9.49 -9.31
N PRO A 60 -10.22 -10.35 -9.88
CA PRO A 60 -9.29 -11.16 -9.09
C PRO A 60 -8.32 -10.30 -8.30
N ILE A 61 -8.27 -10.51 -6.97
CA ILE A 61 -7.32 -9.84 -6.08
C ILE A 61 -6.01 -10.62 -6.11
N GLN A 62 -4.89 -9.93 -6.36
CA GLN A 62 -3.56 -10.52 -6.24
C GLN A 62 -3.14 -10.56 -4.77
N PHE A 63 -2.64 -11.72 -4.32
CA PHE A 63 -2.19 -11.90 -2.94
C PHE A 63 -1.12 -12.98 -2.85
N ASP A 64 -0.26 -12.87 -1.84
CA ASP A 64 0.66 -13.92 -1.43
C ASP A 64 -0.02 -14.82 -0.40
N GLU A 65 -0.50 -15.97 -0.85
CA GLU A 65 -1.18 -16.98 -0.05
C GLU A 65 -0.33 -17.46 1.14
N LEU A 66 0.97 -17.71 0.91
CA LEU A 66 1.87 -18.20 1.95
C LEU A 66 2.13 -17.13 3.01
N LYS A 67 2.25 -15.87 2.59
CA LYS A 67 2.43 -14.75 3.52
C LYS A 67 1.22 -14.58 4.43
N LEU A 68 0.00 -14.58 3.88
CA LEU A 68 -1.22 -14.47 4.69
C LEU A 68 -1.39 -15.64 5.66
N LEU A 69 -1.15 -16.88 5.21
CA LEU A 69 -1.21 -18.06 6.08
C LEU A 69 -0.19 -18.01 7.21
N ARG A 70 1.04 -17.52 6.95
CA ARG A 70 2.06 -17.31 8.00
C ARG A 70 1.59 -16.31 9.05
N HIS A 71 0.96 -15.21 8.65
CA HIS A 71 0.42 -14.25 9.60
C HIS A 71 -0.72 -14.86 10.44
N ILE A 72 -1.59 -15.70 9.87
CA ILE A 72 -2.62 -16.42 10.63
C ILE A 72 -1.99 -17.37 11.67
N ILE A 73 -0.94 -18.10 11.30
CA ILE A 73 -0.21 -18.99 12.23
C ILE A 73 0.41 -18.18 13.37
N LEU A 74 1.13 -17.10 13.06
CA LEU A 74 1.76 -16.22 14.06
C LEU A 74 0.72 -15.64 15.02
N LEU A 75 -0.45 -15.24 14.51
CA LEU A 75 -1.54 -14.78 15.36
C LEU A 75 -2.05 -15.88 16.31
N ASN A 76 -2.17 -17.12 15.82
CA ASN A 76 -2.58 -18.23 16.67
C ASN A 76 -1.54 -18.57 17.75
N GLU A 77 -0.26 -18.34 17.46
CA GLU A 77 0.87 -18.53 18.38
C GLU A 77 1.11 -17.33 19.32
N ALA A 78 0.42 -16.21 19.10
CA ALA A 78 0.59 -15.00 19.91
C ALA A 78 0.35 -15.27 21.40
N PRO A 79 1.25 -14.80 22.29
CA PRO A 79 1.11 -14.97 23.73
C PRO A 79 -0.16 -14.29 24.23
N GLU A 80 -0.87 -15.00 25.10
CA GLU A 80 -2.19 -14.57 25.62
C GLU A 80 -2.07 -13.87 26.98
N ASP A 81 -0.89 -13.85 27.58
CA ASP A 81 -0.56 -13.25 28.86
C ASP A 81 0.08 -11.86 28.75
N ASP A 82 0.47 -11.45 27.53
CA ASP A 82 1.06 -10.15 27.27
C ASP A 82 0.22 -9.36 26.25
N LEU A 83 -0.45 -8.32 26.73
CA LEU A 83 -1.29 -7.46 25.91
C LEU A 83 -0.50 -6.62 24.90
N SER A 84 0.75 -6.25 25.21
CA SER A 84 1.62 -5.47 24.32
C SER A 84 2.03 -6.33 23.12
N VAL A 85 2.54 -7.53 23.38
CA VAL A 85 2.98 -8.46 22.34
C VAL A 85 1.79 -8.93 21.50
N PHE A 86 0.63 -9.15 22.12
CA PHE A 86 -0.61 -9.43 21.39
C PHE A 86 -1.00 -8.28 20.45
N SER A 87 -0.95 -7.03 20.92
CA SER A 87 -1.28 -5.86 20.10
C SER A 87 -0.35 -5.74 18.91
N GLU A 88 0.96 -5.83 19.11
CA GLU A 88 1.96 -5.77 18.04
C GLU A 88 1.76 -6.90 17.02
N THR A 89 1.48 -8.11 17.48
CA THR A 89 1.21 -9.26 16.60
C THR A 89 -0.06 -9.05 15.79
N MET A 90 -1.09 -8.45 16.41
CA MET A 90 -2.34 -8.15 15.73
C MET A 90 -2.18 -7.04 14.69
N ASP A 91 -1.43 -5.98 15.00
CA ASP A 91 -1.18 -4.89 14.07
C ASP A 91 -0.40 -5.39 12.86
N ALA A 92 0.67 -6.17 13.07
CA ALA A 92 1.43 -6.80 11.99
C ALA A 92 0.57 -7.77 11.14
N PHE A 93 -0.37 -8.47 11.77
CA PHE A 93 -1.32 -9.34 11.10
C PHE A 93 -2.29 -8.53 10.22
N LEU A 94 -2.89 -7.47 10.75
CA LEU A 94 -3.85 -6.63 10.03
C LEU A 94 -3.20 -5.86 8.87
N GLU A 95 -1.95 -5.43 9.06
CA GLU A 95 -1.13 -4.78 8.02
C GLU A 95 -0.97 -5.68 6.79
N ALA A 96 -0.84 -7.00 6.98
CA ALA A 96 -0.75 -7.95 5.88
C ALA A 96 -2.00 -7.97 4.98
N PHE A 97 -3.17 -7.64 5.53
CA PHE A 97 -4.41 -7.50 4.76
C PHE A 97 -4.58 -6.09 4.16
N HIS A 98 -3.98 -5.06 4.76
CA HIS A 98 -3.94 -3.72 4.19
C HIS A 98 -3.07 -3.64 2.93
N ILE A 99 -2.04 -4.49 2.83
CA ILE A 99 -1.13 -4.57 1.68
C ILE A 99 -1.80 -5.29 0.48
N LEU A 100 -2.92 -5.99 0.69
CA LEU A 100 -3.64 -6.62 -0.42
C LEU A 100 -4.14 -5.56 -1.39
N GLU A 101 -3.82 -5.75 -2.67
CA GLU A 101 -4.29 -4.90 -3.76
C GLU A 101 -5.78 -5.17 -4.02
N ILE A 102 -6.63 -4.75 -3.09
CA ILE A 102 -8.07 -4.73 -3.28
C ILE A 102 -8.35 -3.66 -4.34
N PRO A 103 -8.95 -3.99 -5.49
CA PRO A 103 -9.51 -3.00 -6.39
C PRO A 103 -10.56 -2.22 -5.59
N ARG A 104 -10.20 -1.02 -5.11
CA ARG A 104 -11.08 -0.22 -4.26
C ARG A 104 -12.26 0.27 -5.08
N THR A 105 -13.36 -0.48 -5.07
CA THR A 105 -14.69 0.02 -5.38
C THR A 105 -15.15 0.91 -4.21
N ARG A 106 -14.69 2.17 -4.23
CA ARG A 106 -15.25 3.25 -3.41
C ARG A 106 -16.45 3.82 -4.15
N ASN A 107 -17.66 3.42 -3.75
CA ASN A 107 -18.86 4.20 -4.04
C ASN A 107 -18.84 5.51 -3.24
N LEU A 108 -18.80 6.62 -3.98
CA LEU A 108 -19.67 7.81 -3.87
C LEU A 108 -19.82 8.50 -2.49
N PHE A 109 -19.09 9.62 -2.33
CA PHE A 109 -19.37 10.91 -1.62
C PHE A 109 -19.79 10.92 -0.13
N GLY A 110 -19.46 11.90 0.72
CA GLY A 110 -18.86 13.25 0.60
C GLY A 110 -18.22 13.66 1.97
N GLU A 111 -17.77 14.87 2.26
CA GLU A 111 -17.68 16.18 1.59
C GLU A 111 -16.21 16.65 1.78
N GLY A 112 -15.52 17.01 0.69
CA GLY A 112 -14.09 17.40 0.71
C GLY A 112 -13.06 16.26 0.56
N GLY A 113 -13.51 14.99 0.49
CA GLY A 113 -12.61 13.84 0.40
C GLY A 113 -11.90 13.66 -0.94
N THR A 114 -10.62 13.25 -0.91
CA THR A 114 -9.82 12.88 -2.07
C THR A 114 -10.55 11.92 -3.02
N SER A 115 -10.57 12.22 -4.32
CA SER A 115 -11.30 11.48 -5.34
C SER A 115 -10.83 10.02 -5.41
N ALA A 116 -11.72 9.09 -5.76
CA ALA A 116 -11.38 7.66 -5.81
C ALA A 116 -10.19 7.37 -6.73
N LEU A 117 -10.07 8.09 -7.85
CA LEU A 117 -8.94 7.97 -8.77
C LEU A 117 -7.66 8.60 -8.20
N ASN A 118 -7.74 9.72 -7.49
CA ASN A 118 -6.58 10.28 -6.79
C ASN A 118 -6.07 9.35 -5.70
N LEU A 119 -6.95 8.64 -4.99
CA LEU A 119 -6.52 7.65 -3.99
C LEU A 119 -5.82 6.45 -4.63
N LEU A 120 -6.28 6.02 -5.79
CA LEU A 120 -5.60 4.97 -6.56
C LEU A 120 -4.24 5.47 -7.05
N MET A 121 -4.15 6.73 -7.49
CA MET A 121 -2.90 7.36 -7.87
C MET A 121 -1.94 7.49 -6.69
N LEU A 122 -2.41 7.96 -5.54
CA LEU A 122 -1.62 8.05 -4.30
C LEU A 122 -1.03 6.68 -3.92
N ASN A 123 -1.83 5.62 -3.99
CA ASN A 123 -1.32 4.27 -3.75
C ASN A 123 -0.31 3.86 -4.83
N GLN A 124 -0.56 4.18 -6.10
CA GLN A 124 0.36 3.86 -7.19
C GLN A 124 1.72 4.55 -7.01
N ILE A 125 1.73 5.84 -6.71
CA ILE A 125 2.96 6.61 -6.47
C ILE A 125 3.72 6.04 -5.26
N ARG A 126 3.00 5.67 -4.18
CA ARG A 126 3.60 5.00 -3.01
C ARG A 126 4.30 3.69 -3.42
N LEU A 127 3.64 2.85 -4.22
CA LEU A 127 4.21 1.60 -4.71
C LEU A 127 5.43 1.84 -5.59
N THR A 128 5.40 2.84 -6.48
CA THR A 128 6.55 3.22 -7.31
C THR A 128 7.72 3.70 -6.45
N ARG A 129 7.47 4.51 -5.43
CA ARG A 129 8.50 4.99 -4.48
C ARG A 129 9.23 3.85 -3.78
N GLN A 130 8.48 2.84 -3.34
CA GLN A 130 9.03 1.64 -2.68
C GLN A 130 9.95 0.81 -3.58
N VAL A 131 9.92 1.02 -4.90
CA VAL A 131 10.84 0.39 -5.87
C VAL A 131 12.01 1.32 -6.21
N ILE A 132 11.77 2.62 -6.38
CA ILE A 132 12.78 3.61 -6.73
C ILE A 132 13.86 3.73 -5.65
N GLU A 133 13.47 3.94 -4.37
CA GLU A 133 14.44 4.22 -3.30
C GLU A 133 15.44 3.08 -3.08
N PRO A 134 15.02 1.79 -2.98
CA PRO A 134 15.97 0.69 -2.84
C PRO A 134 16.87 0.51 -4.07
N LYS A 135 16.38 0.80 -5.28
CA LYS A 135 17.19 0.66 -6.51
C LYS A 135 18.29 1.71 -6.57
N ILE A 136 18.00 2.97 -6.25
CA ILE A 136 19.03 4.03 -6.17
C ILE A 136 20.12 3.64 -5.17
N ALA A 137 19.72 3.17 -3.98
CA ALA A 137 20.67 2.71 -2.97
C ALA A 137 21.51 1.52 -3.45
N ALA A 138 20.90 0.58 -4.17
CA ALA A 138 21.60 -0.57 -4.75
C ALA A 138 22.60 -0.16 -5.82
N PHE A 139 22.26 0.79 -6.70
CA PHE A 139 23.19 1.29 -7.72
C PHE A 139 24.39 2.01 -7.10
N LYS A 140 24.16 2.86 -6.10
CA LYS A 140 25.24 3.51 -5.32
C LYS A 140 26.15 2.49 -4.65
N ALA A 141 25.57 1.46 -4.03
CA ALA A 141 26.34 0.39 -3.40
C ALA A 141 27.15 -0.46 -4.40
N ALA A 142 26.69 -0.57 -5.65
CA ALA A 142 27.38 -1.29 -6.71
C ALA A 142 28.57 -0.53 -7.30
N GLY A 143 28.72 0.77 -7.00
CA GLY A 143 29.81 1.62 -7.48
C GLY A 143 29.54 2.13 -8.90
N MET A 144 28.73 3.18 -9.01
CA MET A 144 28.48 3.89 -10.27
C MET A 144 29.67 4.76 -10.67
N GLU A 145 29.76 5.07 -11.96
CA GLU A 145 30.68 6.12 -12.43
C GLU A 145 30.23 7.49 -11.86
N PRO A 146 31.17 8.41 -11.57
CA PRO A 146 30.84 9.70 -10.95
C PRO A 146 29.78 10.52 -11.71
N ASP A 147 29.82 10.48 -13.04
CA ASP A 147 28.85 11.19 -13.88
C ASP A 147 27.44 10.56 -13.78
N GLU A 148 27.35 9.23 -13.76
CA GLU A 148 26.08 8.49 -13.57
C GLU A 148 25.49 8.71 -12.17
N GLU A 149 26.36 8.75 -11.15
CA GLU A 149 25.94 9.05 -9.77
C GLU A 149 25.42 10.49 -9.65
N GLN A 150 26.04 11.46 -10.32
CA GLN A 150 25.54 12.83 -10.35
C GLN A 150 24.16 12.90 -11.02
N GLU A 151 24.00 12.29 -12.19
CA GLU A 151 22.73 12.35 -12.93
C GLU A 151 21.57 11.69 -12.17
N ILE A 152 21.82 10.55 -11.50
CA ILE A 152 20.78 9.89 -10.70
C ILE A 152 20.44 10.69 -9.43
N ASP A 153 21.42 11.38 -8.83
CA ASP A 153 21.18 12.24 -7.67
C ASP A 153 20.34 13.46 -8.05
N GLU A 154 20.65 14.12 -9.17
CA GLU A 154 19.85 15.23 -9.70
C GLU A 154 18.41 14.78 -10.03
N ALA A 155 18.25 13.61 -10.66
CA ALA A 155 16.94 13.05 -10.95
C ALA A 155 16.17 12.68 -9.68
N ASN A 156 16.84 12.17 -8.64
CA ASN A 156 16.23 11.80 -7.37
C ASN A 156 15.83 13.02 -6.53
N GLU A 157 16.66 14.06 -6.49
CA GLU A 157 16.31 15.32 -5.79
C GLU A 157 15.05 15.93 -6.41
N ARG A 158 14.98 15.98 -7.75
CA ARG A 158 13.78 16.44 -8.46
C ARG A 158 12.57 15.54 -8.17
N TYR A 159 12.76 14.23 -8.12
CA TYR A 159 11.70 13.28 -7.77
C TYR A 159 11.13 13.53 -6.36
N GLN A 160 11.98 13.72 -5.36
CA GLN A 160 11.53 13.97 -3.99
C GLN A 160 10.72 15.26 -3.88
N GLY A 161 11.19 16.36 -4.49
CA GLY A 161 10.46 17.62 -4.52
C GLY A 161 9.11 17.52 -5.22
N LEU A 162 9.06 16.84 -6.38
CA LEU A 162 7.81 16.65 -7.13
C LEU A 162 6.85 15.70 -6.43
N PHE A 163 7.35 14.67 -5.74
CA PHE A 163 6.52 13.71 -5.02
C PHE A 163 5.67 14.41 -3.96
N GLU A 164 6.27 15.27 -3.14
CA GLU A 164 5.56 15.97 -2.07
C GLU A 164 4.46 16.88 -2.61
N VAL A 165 4.79 17.67 -3.64
CA VAL A 165 3.84 18.58 -4.31
C VAL A 165 2.69 17.79 -4.93
N TYR A 166 2.99 16.75 -5.69
CA TYR A 166 1.97 15.96 -6.39
C TYR A 166 1.10 15.16 -5.42
N HIS A 167 1.71 14.60 -4.38
CA HIS A 167 1.00 13.89 -3.32
C HIS A 167 -0.01 14.82 -2.63
N GLN A 168 0.43 16.02 -2.23
CA GLN A 168 -0.45 16.99 -1.58
C GLN A 168 -1.58 17.43 -2.52
N ALA A 169 -1.27 17.76 -3.78
CA ALA A 169 -2.27 18.17 -4.75
C ALA A 169 -3.29 17.06 -5.07
N LEU A 170 -2.89 15.79 -5.00
CA LEU A 170 -3.80 14.65 -5.10
C LEU A 170 -4.70 14.55 -3.86
N VAL A 171 -4.14 14.66 -2.65
CA VAL A 171 -4.89 14.63 -1.37
C VAL A 171 -5.94 15.74 -1.36
N ASP A 172 -5.56 16.95 -1.75
CA ASP A 172 -6.40 18.15 -1.73
C ASP A 172 -7.37 18.24 -2.91
N ASN A 173 -7.35 17.25 -3.82
CA ASN A 173 -8.13 17.23 -5.08
C ASN A 173 -7.85 18.38 -6.06
N GLU A 174 -6.71 19.05 -5.92
CA GLU A 174 -6.26 20.07 -6.88
C GLU A 174 -5.89 19.44 -8.24
N VAL A 175 -5.50 18.16 -8.22
CA VAL A 175 -5.34 17.34 -9.41
C VAL A 175 -6.55 16.44 -9.59
N SER A 176 -7.05 16.32 -10.82
CA SER A 176 -8.06 15.32 -11.19
C SER A 176 -7.41 14.18 -11.97
N THR A 177 -7.11 13.08 -11.29
CA THR A 177 -6.52 11.89 -11.92
C THR A 177 -7.50 11.24 -12.89
N LYS A 178 -7.05 10.97 -14.11
CA LYS A 178 -7.79 10.15 -15.08
C LYS A 178 -7.30 8.70 -15.04
N LYS A 179 -8.16 7.76 -15.49
CA LYS A 179 -7.80 6.34 -15.60
C LYS A 179 -6.57 6.11 -16.51
N THR A 180 -6.42 6.92 -17.55
CA THR A 180 -5.24 6.91 -18.44
C THR A 180 -3.96 7.24 -17.68
N ASP A 181 -4.04 8.16 -16.72
CA ASP A 181 -2.89 8.60 -15.93
C ASP A 181 -2.49 7.51 -14.96
N LEU A 182 -3.48 6.91 -14.28
CA LEU A 182 -3.23 5.78 -13.40
C LEU A 182 -2.58 4.61 -14.13
N ASN A 183 -3.03 4.30 -15.35
CA ASN A 183 -2.42 3.25 -16.18
C ASN A 183 -0.99 3.60 -16.60
N LEU A 184 -0.72 4.87 -16.93
CA LEU A 184 0.63 5.33 -17.25
C LEU A 184 1.57 5.16 -16.04
N PHE A 185 1.13 5.54 -14.84
CA PHE A 185 1.92 5.36 -13.61
C PHE A 185 2.13 3.89 -13.24
N LYS A 186 1.20 3.00 -13.57
CA LYS A 186 1.38 1.54 -13.48
C LYS A 186 2.47 1.04 -14.44
N ILE A 187 2.48 1.54 -15.67
CA ILE A 187 3.51 1.20 -16.67
C ILE A 187 4.89 1.64 -16.16
N TYR A 188 5.01 2.86 -15.62
CA TYR A 188 6.26 3.31 -15.01
C TYR A 188 6.70 2.41 -13.84
N HIS A 189 5.78 2.06 -12.94
CA HIS A 189 6.08 1.13 -11.86
C HIS A 189 6.64 -0.20 -12.37
N GLU A 190 5.98 -0.82 -13.35
CA GLU A 190 6.47 -2.07 -13.95
C GLU A 190 7.83 -1.91 -14.63
N ALA A 191 8.09 -0.76 -15.26
CA ALA A 191 9.38 -0.46 -15.85
C ALA A 191 10.47 -0.34 -14.78
N PHE A 192 10.22 0.38 -13.67
CA PHE A 192 11.16 0.48 -12.55
C PHE A 192 11.44 -0.87 -11.89
N VAL A 193 10.44 -1.76 -11.79
CA VAL A 193 10.66 -3.11 -11.25
C VAL A 193 11.66 -3.88 -12.12
N LYS A 194 11.58 -3.75 -13.45
CA LYS A 194 12.35 -4.53 -14.43
C LYS A 194 13.73 -3.97 -14.76
N VAL A 195 13.98 -2.68 -14.49
CA VAL A 195 15.23 -2.03 -14.89
C VAL A 195 16.36 -2.35 -13.91
N ASP A 196 17.46 -2.92 -14.38
CA ASP A 196 18.53 -3.43 -13.51
C ASP A 196 19.86 -2.68 -13.66
N ALA A 197 19.90 -1.65 -14.52
CA ALA A 197 21.08 -0.82 -14.76
C ALA A 197 20.78 0.66 -14.51
N ALA A 198 21.74 1.37 -13.90
CA ALA A 198 21.62 2.81 -13.60
C ALA A 198 21.41 3.65 -14.87
N VAL A 199 22.15 3.33 -15.95
CA VAL A 199 22.05 4.01 -17.26
C VAL A 199 20.64 3.96 -17.89
N GLU A 200 19.87 2.91 -17.60
CA GLU A 200 18.48 2.78 -18.07
C GLU A 200 17.48 3.35 -17.06
N PHE A 201 17.83 3.32 -15.77
CA PHE A 201 16.99 3.82 -14.68
C PHE A 201 16.91 5.35 -14.68
N THR A 202 18.02 6.06 -14.87
CA THR A 202 18.07 7.53 -14.77
C THR A 202 17.15 8.21 -15.81
N PRO A 203 17.18 7.84 -17.11
CA PRO A 203 16.24 8.42 -18.09
C PRO A 203 14.78 8.10 -17.77
N LEU A 204 14.50 6.89 -17.26
CA LEU A 204 13.15 6.50 -16.84
C LEU A 204 12.65 7.34 -15.65
N LEU A 205 13.53 7.63 -14.69
CA LEU A 205 13.21 8.52 -13.56
C LEU A 205 12.97 9.96 -14.01
N GLN A 206 13.74 10.45 -14.98
CA GLN A 206 13.53 11.77 -15.58
C GLN A 206 12.17 11.85 -16.29
N GLU A 207 11.82 10.87 -17.12
CA GLU A 207 10.51 10.82 -17.81
C GLU A 207 9.34 10.74 -16.82
N TYR A 208 9.51 9.96 -15.74
CA TYR A 208 8.55 9.87 -14.67
C TYR A 208 8.37 11.22 -13.95
N ASN A 209 9.46 11.92 -13.66
CA ASN A 209 9.45 13.27 -13.08
C ASN A 209 8.74 14.27 -13.99
N ASP A 210 9.06 14.29 -15.28
CA ASP A 210 8.41 15.15 -16.28
C ASP A 210 6.90 14.88 -16.33
N THR A 211 6.52 13.60 -16.24
CA THR A 211 5.11 13.20 -16.19
C THR A 211 4.43 13.72 -14.93
N ILE A 212 5.02 13.54 -13.74
CA ILE A 212 4.47 14.08 -12.49
C ILE A 212 4.30 15.59 -12.59
N GLU A 213 5.35 16.30 -12.99
CA GLU A 213 5.35 17.76 -13.08
C GLU A 213 4.26 18.27 -14.03
N SER A 214 4.06 17.60 -15.17
CA SER A 214 2.98 17.95 -16.12
C SER A 214 1.58 17.87 -15.51
N ARG A 215 1.42 17.14 -14.41
CA ARG A 215 0.14 16.93 -13.71
C ARG A 215 0.00 17.75 -12.43
N CYS A 216 1.06 18.39 -11.95
CA CYS A 216 0.98 19.28 -10.81
C CYS A 216 0.23 20.58 -11.16
N PRO A 217 -0.48 21.19 -10.20
CA PRO A 217 -1.04 22.52 -10.37
C PRO A 217 0.08 23.52 -10.69
N LYS A 218 -0.10 24.36 -11.71
CA LYS A 218 0.84 25.44 -12.00
C LYS A 218 0.47 26.65 -11.14
N PRO A 219 1.46 27.37 -10.56
CA PRO A 219 1.18 28.64 -9.90
C PRO A 219 0.45 29.58 -10.87
N GLU A 220 -0.62 30.23 -10.43
CA GLU A 220 -1.26 31.29 -11.22
C GLU A 220 -0.22 32.38 -11.49
N ALA A 221 -0.05 32.73 -12.77
CA ALA A 221 0.91 33.71 -13.27
C ALA A 221 0.42 35.15 -13.07
#